data_AF-A0A7K4J6M2-F1
#
_entry.id   AF-A0A7K4J6M2-F1
#
_cell.length_a   1.000
_cell.length_b   1.000
_cell.length_c   1.000
_cell.angle_alpha   90.00
_cell.angle_beta   90.00
_cell.angle_gamma   90.00
#
_symmetry.space_group_name_H-M   'P 1'
#
loop_
_entity.id
_entity.type
_entity.pdbx_description
1 polymer ?
#
loop_
_entity_poly.entity_id
_entity_poly.type
_entity_poly.pdbx_seq_one_letter_code
_entity_poly.pdbx_strand_id
1 'polypeptide(L)'
;MPFLPDEARSLPPPPLVNKGSFLLGFTGWMAALLDNGFSHRPFIQAGVHRQVLFTTVGWFVGYFLTKRTEYIHAKQDRELFEYVRQHPEDFKTAGT
;
A
#
# COMPACT_ATOMS: atom_id res chain seq x y z
N MET A 1 -16.60 -0.58 10.76
CA MET A 1 -16.33 -0.20 9.35
C MET A 1 -15.50 -1.32 8.72
N PRO A 2 -15.91 -1.89 7.57
CA PRO A 2 -15.15 -2.95 6.91
C PRO A 2 -13.78 -2.43 6.42
N PHE A 3 -12.76 -3.31 6.43
CA PHE A 3 -11.40 -2.96 5.98
C PHE A 3 -11.37 -2.52 4.50
N LEU A 4 -12.24 -3.11 3.68
CA LEU A 4 -12.61 -2.61 2.36
C LEU A 4 -14.15 -2.55 2.26
N PRO A 5 -14.75 -1.36 2.13
CA PRO A 5 -16.18 -1.24 1.83
C PRO A 5 -16.48 -1.68 0.39
N ASP A 6 -17.72 -2.10 0.11
CA ASP A 6 -18.09 -2.62 -1.21
C ASP A 6 -17.92 -1.58 -2.34
N GLU A 7 -18.00 -0.30 -2.01
CA GLU A 7 -17.73 0.82 -2.91
C GLU A 7 -16.29 0.79 -3.46
N ALA A 8 -15.33 0.26 -2.70
CA ALA A 8 -13.94 0.10 -3.14
C ALA A 8 -13.78 -0.92 -4.28
N ARG A 9 -14.80 -1.75 -4.57
CA ARG A 9 -14.79 -2.66 -5.74
C ARG A 9 -15.01 -1.93 -7.06
N SER A 10 -15.52 -0.70 -7.03
CA SER A 10 -15.69 0.13 -8.22
C SER A 10 -14.36 0.70 -8.75
N LEU A 11 -13.33 0.73 -7.90
CA LEU A 11 -12.00 1.18 -8.28
C LEU A 11 -11.25 0.06 -9.03
N PRO A 12 -10.44 0.42 -10.04
CA PRO A 12 -9.60 -0.55 -10.72
C PRO A 12 -8.66 -1.20 -9.70
N PRO A 13 -8.57 -2.54 -9.65
CA PRO A 13 -7.68 -3.20 -8.69
C PRO A 13 -6.22 -2.86 -8.99
N PRO A 14 -5.37 -2.68 -7.96
CA PRO A 14 -3.96 -2.45 -8.17
C PRO A 14 -3.33 -3.64 -8.90
N PRO A 15 -2.37 -3.40 -9.82
CA PRO A 15 -1.64 -4.46 -10.48
C PRO A 15 -0.91 -5.34 -9.45
N LEU A 16 -0.77 -6.63 -9.76
CA LEU A 16 -0.08 -7.60 -8.90
C LEU A 16 1.34 -7.14 -8.52
N VAL A 17 2.01 -6.45 -9.46
CA VAL A 17 3.29 -5.78 -9.25
C VAL A 17 3.03 -4.30 -9.04
N ASN A 18 2.88 -3.92 -7.77
CA ASN A 18 2.77 -2.53 -7.35
C ASN A 18 4.05 -2.13 -6.59
N LYS A 19 4.46 -0.86 -6.70
CA LYS A 19 5.58 -0.28 -5.94
C LYS A 19 5.42 -0.52 -4.43
N GLY A 20 4.19 -0.41 -3.91
CA GLY A 20 3.89 -0.65 -2.50
C GLY A 20 4.15 -2.09 -2.06
N SER A 21 3.65 -3.07 -2.80
CA SER A 21 3.87 -4.50 -2.54
C SER A 21 5.33 -4.90 -2.70
N PHE A 22 6.02 -4.34 -3.70
CA PHE A 22 7.44 -4.60 -3.93
C PHE A 22 8.30 -4.06 -2.79
N LEU A 23 8.06 -2.81 -2.37
CA LEU A 23 8.79 -2.19 -1.26
C LEU A 23 8.55 -2.95 0.04
N LEU A 24 7.29 -3.30 0.36
CA LEU A 24 6.99 -4.04 1.58
C LEU A 24 7.52 -5.48 1.54
N GLY A 25 7.46 -6.16 0.39
CA GLY A 25 8.10 -7.45 0.19
C GLY A 25 9.61 -7.39 0.41
N PHE A 26 10.28 -6.35 -0.13
CA PHE A 26 11.71 -6.12 0.08
C PHE A 26 12.04 -5.84 1.55
N THR A 27 11.23 -5.03 2.25
CA THR A 27 11.42 -4.81 3.70
C THR A 27 11.24 -6.09 4.50
N GLY A 28 10.30 -6.97 4.11
CA GLY A 28 10.12 -8.28 4.71
C GLY A 28 11.34 -9.19 4.50
N TRP A 29 11.91 -9.19 3.29
CA TRP A 29 13.14 -9.91 3.01
C TRP A 29 14.32 -9.37 3.84
N MET A 30 14.47 -8.04 3.92
CA MET A 30 15.50 -7.40 4.74
C MET A 30 15.37 -7.72 6.22
N ALA A 31 14.13 -7.77 6.75
CA ALA A 31 13.88 -8.19 8.12
C ALA A 31 14.32 -9.65 8.37
N ALA A 32 14.10 -10.55 7.41
CA ALA A 32 14.55 -11.94 7.52
C ALA A 32 16.08 -12.06 7.50
N LEU A 33 16.76 -11.25 6.68
CA LEU A 33 18.22 -11.21 6.65
C LEU A 33 18.82 -10.60 7.92
N LEU A 34 18.18 -9.57 8.49
CA LEU A 34 18.58 -8.99 9.77
C LEU A 34 18.47 -10.00 10.91
N ASP A 35 17.38 -10.78 10.96
CA ASP A 35 17.21 -11.80 11.98
C ASP A 35 18.26 -12.92 11.91
N ASN A 36 18.63 -13.33 10.69
CA ASN A 36 19.76 -14.23 10.47
C ASN A 36 21.07 -13.63 10.99
N GLY A 37 21.26 -12.32 10.79
CA GLY A 37 22.41 -11.57 11.29
C GLY A 37 22.50 -11.53 12.81
N PHE A 38 21.40 -11.23 13.51
CA PHE A 38 21.34 -11.26 14.97
C PHE A 38 21.60 -12.67 15.53
N SER A 39 21.20 -13.70 14.80
CA SER A 39 21.40 -15.10 15.20
C SER A 39 22.81 -15.64 14.87
N HIS A 40 23.74 -14.79 14.38
CA HIS A 40 25.07 -15.19 13.91
C HIS A 40 25.05 -16.33 12.88
N ARG A 41 23.98 -16.40 12.06
CA ARG A 41 23.83 -17.39 10.98
C ARG A 41 24.24 -16.77 9.63
N PRO A 42 24.70 -17.56 8.65
CA PRO A 42 25.08 -17.02 7.35
C PRO A 42 23.88 -16.34 6.67
N PHE A 43 24.01 -15.04 6.40
CA PHE A 43 22.92 -14.15 5.98
C PHE A 43 22.05 -14.70 4.85
N ILE A 44 22.68 -15.12 3.75
CA ILE A 44 21.97 -15.46 2.50
C ILE A 44 21.56 -16.95 2.48
N GLN A 45 22.36 -17.83 3.09
CA GLN A 45 22.18 -19.29 2.99
C GLN A 45 21.28 -19.87 4.09
N ALA A 46 21.25 -19.27 5.28
CA ALA A 46 20.38 -19.76 6.35
C ALA A 46 18.93 -19.29 6.15
N GLY A 47 17.99 -20.22 6.31
CA GLY A 47 16.57 -19.85 6.43
C GLY A 47 15.93 -19.31 5.16
N VAL A 48 16.28 -19.83 3.97
CA VAL A 48 15.64 -19.45 2.69
C VAL A 48 14.12 -19.58 2.75
N HIS A 49 13.59 -20.64 3.40
CA HIS A 49 12.15 -20.79 3.65
C HIS A 49 11.56 -19.61 4.42
N ARG A 50 12.31 -19.09 5.40
CA ARG A 50 11.91 -17.94 6.23
C ARG A 50 11.98 -16.64 5.44
N GLN A 51 13.03 -16.46 4.66
CA GLN A 51 13.18 -15.32 3.73
C GLN A 51 11.98 -15.26 2.77
N VAL A 52 11.63 -16.37 2.12
CA VAL A 52 10.46 -16.45 1.22
C VAL A 52 9.16 -16.19 1.97
N LEU A 53 9.01 -16.72 3.19
CA LEU A 53 7.81 -16.51 4.00
C LEU A 53 7.63 -15.04 4.40
N PHE A 54 8.69 -14.37 4.88
CA PHE A 54 8.63 -12.95 5.23
C PHE A 54 8.39 -12.05 4.01
N THR A 55 9.00 -12.36 2.87
CA THR A 55 8.76 -11.64 1.61
C THR A 55 7.32 -11.78 1.13
N THR A 56 6.77 -13.00 1.15
CA THR A 56 5.39 -13.25 0.68
C THR A 56 4.34 -12.61 1.60
N VAL A 57 4.56 -12.65 2.92
CA VAL A 57 3.70 -11.94 3.90
C VAL A 57 3.79 -10.43 3.68
N GLY A 58 5.01 -9.87 3.51
CA GLY A 58 5.20 -8.45 3.21
C GLY A 58 4.51 -8.04 1.91
N TRP A 59 4.60 -8.87 0.87
CA TRP A 59 3.93 -8.64 -0.41
C TRP A 59 2.41 -8.64 -0.28
N PHE A 60 1.86 -9.62 0.45
CA PHE A 60 0.43 -9.73 0.71
C PHE A 60 -0.09 -8.52 1.48
N VAL A 61 0.56 -8.16 2.58
CA VAL A 61 0.20 -6.97 3.37
C VAL A 61 0.29 -5.71 2.52
N GLY A 62 1.35 -5.55 1.72
CA GLY A 62 1.51 -4.40 0.83
C GLY A 62 0.43 -4.28 -0.24
N TYR A 63 -0.05 -5.41 -0.77
CA TYR A 63 -1.17 -5.41 -1.71
C TYR A 63 -2.46 -4.86 -1.09
N PHE A 64 -2.82 -5.35 0.10
CA PHE A 64 -4.03 -4.90 0.81
C PHE A 64 -3.92 -3.46 1.30
N LEU A 65 -2.75 -3.03 1.76
CA LEU A 65 -2.51 -1.64 2.15
C LEU A 65 -2.61 -0.71 0.96
N THR A 66 -2.03 -1.07 -0.18
CA THR A 66 -2.08 -0.22 -1.38
C THR A 66 -3.51 -0.08 -1.89
N LYS A 67 -4.28 -1.18 -1.88
CA LYS A 67 -5.70 -1.15 -2.21
C LYS A 67 -6.50 -0.22 -1.29
N ARG A 68 -6.15 -0.18 -0.01
CA ARG A 68 -6.77 0.72 0.97
C ARG A 68 -6.38 2.18 0.77
N THR A 69 -5.11 2.47 0.47
CA THR A 69 -4.65 3.84 0.20
C THR A 69 -5.29 4.41 -1.05
N GLU A 70 -5.39 3.62 -2.12
CA GLU A 70 -6.08 4.02 -3.35
C GLU A 70 -7.56 4.34 -3.09
N TYR A 71 -8.24 3.54 -2.27
CA TYR A 71 -9.61 3.82 -1.86
C TYR A 71 -9.75 5.13 -1.06
N ILE A 72 -8.86 5.36 -0.08
CA ILE A 72 -8.92 6.57 0.77
C ILE A 72 -8.67 7.82 -0.09
N HIS A 73 -7.68 7.80 -0.97
CA HIS A 73 -7.39 8.93 -1.86
C HIS A 73 -8.54 9.18 -2.84
N ALA A 74 -9.10 8.14 -3.47
CA ALA A 74 -10.24 8.29 -4.37
C ALA A 74 -11.48 8.85 -3.66
N LYS A 75 -11.74 8.41 -2.42
CA LYS A 75 -12.84 8.94 -1.60
C LYS A 75 -12.61 10.42 -1.26
N GLN A 76 -11.39 10.77 -0.85
CA GLN A 76 -11.03 12.15 -0.52
C GLN A 76 -11.17 13.08 -1.73
N ASP A 77 -10.73 12.65 -2.91
CA ASP A 77 -10.87 13.41 -4.15
C ASP A 77 -12.35 13.61 -4.51
N ARG A 78 -13.18 12.56 -4.36
CA ARG A 78 -14.64 12.67 -4.58
C ARG A 78 -15.28 13.70 -3.66
N GLU A 79 -15.00 13.63 -2.36
CA GLU A 79 -15.55 14.56 -1.37
C GLU A 79 -15.07 16.00 -1.64
N LEU A 80 -13.80 16.17 -2.03
CA LEU A 80 -13.25 17.48 -2.40
C LEU A 80 -13.96 18.06 -3.63
N PHE A 81 -14.15 17.27 -4.70
CA PHE A 81 -14.84 17.72 -5.91
C PHE A 81 -16.31 18.05 -5.66
N GLU A 82 -16.99 17.27 -4.82
CA GLU A 82 -18.37 17.57 -4.40
C GLU A 82 -18.44 18.88 -3.60
N TYR A 83 -17.50 19.11 -2.69
CA TYR A 83 -17.42 20.35 -1.90
C TYR A 83 -17.19 21.57 -2.80
N VAL A 84 -16.20 21.50 -3.71
CA VAL A 84 -15.90 22.56 -4.68
C VAL A 84 -17.11 22.88 -5.56
N ARG A 85 -17.88 21.86 -5.96
CA ARG A 85 -19.09 22.04 -6.77
C ARG A 85 -20.22 22.72 -6.00
N GLN A 86 -20.32 22.49 -4.70
CA GLN A 86 -21.36 23.08 -3.84
C GLN A 86 -21.05 24.52 -3.43
N HIS A 87 -19.77 24.88 -3.30
CA HIS A 87 -19.31 26.20 -2.85
C HIS A 87 -18.41 26.88 -3.89
N PRO A 88 -18.90 27.16 -5.11
CA PRO A 88 -18.10 27.81 -6.14
C PRO A 88 -17.61 29.22 -5.74
N GLU A 89 -18.26 29.88 -4.78
CA GLU A 89 -17.91 31.19 -4.23
C GLU A 89 -16.60 31.21 -3.42
N ASP A 90 -16.25 30.10 -2.78
CA ASP A 90 -15.03 29.97 -1.96
C ASP A 90 -13.79 29.71 -2.84
N PHE A 91 -13.98 29.07 -3.98
CA PHE A 91 -12.90 28.72 -4.91
C PHE A 91 -12.82 29.73 -6.06
N LYS A 92 -12.31 30.93 -5.77
CA LYS A 92 -11.95 31.90 -6.81
C LYS A 92 -10.84 31.30 -7.66
N THR A 93 -11.12 31.02 -8.95
CA THR A 93 -10.08 30.80 -9.94
C THR A 93 -9.15 32.01 -9.89
N ALA A 94 -7.85 31.78 -9.67
CA ALA A 94 -6.85 32.83 -9.77
C ALA A 94 -6.98 33.46 -11.16
N GLY A 95 -7.64 34.61 -11.23
CA GLY A 95 -7.89 35.32 -12.46
C GLY A 95 -6.58 35.85 -13.04
N THR A 96 -6.43 35.66 -14.34
CA THR A 96 -5.68 36.50 -15.31
C THR A 96 -4.32 37.04 -14.91
#